data_AF-A0A2N6KK31-F1
#
_entry.id   AF-A0A2N6KK31-F1
#
_cell.length_a   1.000
_cell.length_b   1.000
_cell.length_c   1.000
_cell.angle_alpha   90.00
_cell.angle_beta   90.00
_cell.angle_gamma   90.00
#
_symmetry.space_group_name_H-M   'P 1'
#
loop_
_entity.id
_entity.type
_entity.pdbx_description
1 polymer ?
#
loop_
_entity_poly.entity_id
_entity_poly.type
_entity_poly.pdbx_seq_one_letter_code
_entity_poly.pdbx_strand_id
1 'polypeptide(L)' 'MMVKGFTINERGQLNNYALEPKVYVEETPRTGFTEYAEKLNGRLAMIGFVSLIALEVFTGHGIIGWLTNL' A
#
# COMPACT_ATOMS: atom_id res chain seq x y z
N MET A 1 -24.11 30.82 -2.73
CA MET A 1 -23.26 29.66 -2.39
C MET A 1 -24.19 28.57 -1.87
N MET A 2 -24.44 27.52 -2.66
CA MET A 2 -25.39 26.45 -2.33
C MET A 2 -24.66 25.38 -1.50
N VAL A 3 -25.15 25.09 -0.30
CA VAL A 3 -24.60 24.03 0.56
C VAL A 3 -25.01 22.67 -0.02
N LYS A 4 -24.04 21.76 -0.22
CA LYS A 4 -24.29 20.38 -0.70
C LYS A 4 -25.40 19.73 0.14
N GLY A 5 -26.51 19.36 -0.50
CA GLY A 5 -27.66 18.70 0.14
C GLY A 5 -28.94 19.56 0.23
N PHE A 6 -28.84 20.88 0.03
CA PHE A 6 -29.98 21.80 0.12
C PHE A 6 -30.16 22.60 -1.18
N THR A 7 -31.29 22.40 -1.86
CA THR A 7 -31.71 23.26 -2.98
C THR A 7 -32.97 24.04 -2.59
N ILE A 8 -33.03 25.32 -2.97
CA ILE A 8 -34.24 26.15 -2.86
C ILE A 8 -34.95 26.15 -4.21
N ASN A 9 -36.22 25.74 -4.24
CA ASN A 9 -37.02 25.83 -5.46
C ASN A 9 -37.54 27.27 -5.65
N GLU A 10 -37.97 27.61 -6.86
CA GLU A 10 -38.52 28.93 -7.22
C GLU A 10 -39.77 29.33 -6.39
N ARG A 11 -40.41 28.35 -5.73
CA ARG A 11 -41.53 28.55 -4.79
C ARG A 11 -41.10 28.74 -3.33
N GLY A 12 -39.81 28.90 -3.07
CA GLY A 12 -39.27 29.07 -1.71
C GLY A 12 -39.27 27.79 -0.87
N GLN A 13 -39.50 26.63 -1.48
CA GLN A 13 -39.54 25.33 -0.79
C GLN A 13 -38.12 24.75 -0.68
N LEU A 14 -37.80 24.23 0.51
CA LEU A 14 -36.53 23.58 0.84
C LEU A 14 -36.63 22.09 0.51
N ASN A 15 -35.81 21.60 -0.42
CA ASN A 15 -35.65 20.17 -0.65
C ASN A 15 -34.42 19.67 0.10
N ASN A 16 -34.63 18.74 1.04
CA ASN A 16 -33.56 18.05 1.76
C ASN A 16 -33.25 16.71 1.09
N TYR A 17 -32.11 16.60 0.41
CA TYR A 17 -31.67 15.35 -0.20
C TYR A 17 -30.73 14.61 0.76
N ALA A 18 -30.91 13.29 0.89
CA ALA A 18 -29.98 12.46 1.64
C ALA A 18 -28.61 12.48 0.96
N LEU A 19 -27.59 13.00 1.65
CA LEU A 19 -26.21 12.94 1.21
C LEU A 19 -25.69 11.53 1.53
N GLU A 20 -25.34 10.75 0.51
CA GLU A 20 -24.78 9.42 0.71
C GLU A 20 -23.48 9.53 1.55
N PRO A 21 -23.39 8.83 2.69
CA PRO A 21 -22.16 8.79 3.43
C PRO A 21 -21.13 8.03 2.59
N LYS A 22 -20.02 8.70 2.26
CA LYS A 22 -18.88 7.98 1.67
C LYS A 22 -18.41 6.94 2.67
N VAL A 23 -18.41 5.67 2.26
CA VAL A 23 -17.86 4.59 3.07
C VAL A 23 -16.36 4.83 3.16
N TYR A 24 -15.89 5.19 4.36
CA TYR A 24 -14.47 5.27 4.65
C TYR A 24 -14.01 3.85 4.92
N VAL A 25 -13.07 3.37 4.10
CA VAL A 25 -12.32 2.16 4.45
C VAL A 25 -11.33 2.60 5.53
N GLU A 26 -11.65 2.30 6.78
CA GLU A 26 -10.72 2.45 7.90
C GLU A 26 -9.42 1.70 7.54
N GLU A 27 -8.27 2.35 7.67
CA GLU A 27 -6.97 1.73 7.37
C GLU A 27 -6.81 0.49 8.26
N THR A 28 -6.92 -0.69 7.65
CA THR A 28 -6.73 -2.00 8.26
C THR A 28 -5.43 -1.99 9.09
N PRO A 29 -5.41 -2.55 10.31
CA PRO A 29 -4.25 -2.49 11.20
C PRO A 29 -2.97 -2.92 10.46
N ARG A 30 -1.98 -2.01 10.38
CA ARG A 30 -0.67 -2.20 9.71
C ARG A 30 0.22 -3.28 10.35
N THR A 31 -0.31 -4.03 11.31
CA THR A 31 0.38 -5.08 12.08
C THR A 31 -0.07 -6.46 11.60
N GLY A 32 0.86 -7.27 11.09
CA GLY A 32 0.59 -8.64 10.62
C GLY A 32 0.82 -8.83 9.12
N PHE A 33 0.25 -9.91 8.56
CA PHE A 33 0.27 -10.22 7.12
C PHE A 33 -0.70 -9.32 6.37
N THR A 34 -0.35 -8.04 6.25
CA THR A 34 -1.11 -7.06 5.45
C THR A 34 -0.55 -7.03 4.03
N GLU A 35 -1.39 -6.71 3.04
CA GLU A 35 -0.93 -6.57 1.65
C GLU A 35 0.27 -5.61 1.52
N TYR A 36 0.29 -4.55 2.35
CA TYR A 36 1.39 -3.60 2.38
C TYR A 36 2.69 -4.28 2.82
N ALA A 37 2.66 -5.03 3.93
CA ALA A 37 3.82 -5.75 4.44
C ALA A 37 4.31 -6.83 3.45
N GLU A 38 3.40 -7.56 2.81
CA GLU A 38 3.75 -8.56 1.79
C GLU A 38 4.42 -7.93 0.57
N LYS A 39 3.87 -6.83 0.05
CA LYS A 39 4.46 -6.09 -1.07
C LYS A 39 5.84 -5.53 -0.71
N LEU A 40 6.03 -5.07 0.52
CA LEU A 40 7.32 -4.54 0.99
C LEU A 40 8.35 -5.67 1.13
N ASN A 41 7.99 -6.76 1.80
CA ASN A 41 8.85 -7.93 1.97
C ASN A 41 9.23 -8.57 0.62
N GLY A 42 8.27 -8.68 -0.32
CA GLY A 42 8.53 -9.19 -1.65
C GLY A 42 9.54 -8.35 -2.43
N ARG A 43 9.49 -7.01 -2.33
CA ARG A 43 10.48 -6.12 -2.96
C ARG A 43 11.86 -6.28 -2.36
N LEU A 44 11.95 -6.34 -1.03
CA LEU A 44 13.22 -6.57 -0.34
C LEU A 44 13.83 -7.91 -0.73
N ALA A 45 13.01 -8.97 -0.86
CA ALA A 45 13.47 -10.27 -1.32
C ALA A 45 14.01 -10.25 -2.76
N MET A 46 13.33 -9.56 -3.69
CA MET A 46 13.81 -9.39 -5.07
C MET A 46 15.15 -8.65 -5.12
N ILE A 47 15.29 -7.56 -4.37
CA ILE A 47 16.55 -6.81 -4.27
C ILE A 47 17.66 -7.67 -3.66
N GLY A 48 17.34 -8.42 -2.60
CA GLY A 48 18.26 -9.36 -1.97
C GLY A 48 18.77 -10.38 -2.99
N PHE A 49 17.86 -11.05 -3.70
CA PHE A 49 18.22 -12.07 -4.69
C PHE A 49 19.14 -11.54 -5.79
N VAL A 50 18.82 -10.37 -6.37
CA VAL A 50 19.68 -9.75 -7.41
C VAL A 50 21.05 -9.37 -6.83
N SER A 51 21.07 -8.87 -5.59
CA SER A 51 22.32 -8.53 -4.91
C SER A 51 23.18 -9.77 -4.64
N LEU A 52 22.55 -10.92 -4.29
CA LEU A 52 23.26 -12.19 -4.11
C LEU A 52 23.91 -12.66 -5.43
N ILE A 53 23.18 -12.60 -6.55
CA ILE A 53 23.72 -12.94 -7.88
C ILE A 53 24.87 -12.01 -8.24
N ALA A 54 24.70 -10.70 -8.05
CA ALA A 54 25.76 -9.73 -8.34
C ALA A 54 27.02 -10.03 -7.52
N LEU A 55 26.86 -10.31 -6.23
CA LEU A 55 27.96 -10.66 -5.35
C LEU A 55 28.66 -11.95 -5.80
N GLU A 56 27.91 -12.99 -6.18
CA GLU A 56 28.49 -14.23 -6.73
C GLU A 56 29.33 -13.97 -7.98
N VAL A 57 28.85 -13.11 -8.89
CA VAL A 57 29.59 -12.72 -10.11
C VAL A 57 30.87 -11.96 -9.77
N PHE A 58 30.84 -11.03 -8.82
CA PHE A 58 32.04 -10.24 -8.45
C PHE A 58 33.06 -11.03 -7.64
N THR A 59 32.61 -11.96 -6.78
CA THR A 59 33.48 -12.66 -5.82
C THR A 59 33.97 -14.01 -6.36
N GLY A 60 33.33 -14.55 -7.40
CA GLY A 60 33.68 -15.83 -8.03
C GLY A 60 33.48 -17.07 -7.14
N HIS A 61 33.06 -16.86 -5.89
CA HIS A 61 32.70 -17.89 -4.92
C HIS A 61 31.27 -17.58 -4.46
N GLY A 62 30.38 -18.57 -4.55
CA GLY A 62 29.01 -18.43 -4.07
C GLY A 62 28.98 -18.08 -2.58
N ILE A 63 27.89 -17.43 -2.13
CA ILE A 63 27.72 -16.98 -0.74
C ILE A 63 27.75 -18.15 0.25
N ILE A 64 27.33 -19.34 -0.20
CA ILE A 64 27.48 -20.58 0.55
C ILE A 64 28.98 -20.88 0.77
N GLY A 65 29.82 -20.72 -0.24
CA GLY A 65 31.27 -20.89 -0.10
C GLY A 65 31.90 -19.91 0.90
N TRP A 66 31.44 -18.67 0.94
CA TRP A 66 31.88 -17.69 1.95
C TRP A 66 31.38 -18.03 3.37
N LEU A 67 30.11 -18.41 3.51
CA LEU A 67 29.51 -18.78 4.80
C LEU A 67 30.07 -20.11 5.37
N THR A 68 30.51 -21.02 4.50
CA THR A 68 31.11 -22.31 4.90
C THR A 68 32.61 -22.20 5.17
N ASN A 69 33.25 -21.13 4.70
CA ASN A 69 34.67 -20.82 4.94
C ASN A 69 34.83 -19.77 6.07
N LEU A 70 33.78 -19.57 6.86
CA LEU A 70 33.78 -18.76 8.06
C LEU A 70 34.29 -19.57 9.26
#